data_AF-A0A0G1TL41-F1
#
_entry.id   AF-A0A0G1TL41-F1
#
_cell.length_a   1.000
_cell.length_b   1.000
_cell.length_c   1.000
_cell.angle_alpha   90.00
_cell.angle_beta   90.00
_cell.angle_gamma   90.00
#
_symmetry.space_group_name_H-M   'P 1'
#
loop_
_entity.id
_entity.type
_entity.pdbx_description
1 polymer ?
#
loop_
_entity_poly.entity_id
_entity_poly.type
_entity_poly.pdbx_seq_one_letter_code
_entity_poly.pdbx_strand_id
1 'polypeptide(L)'
;MLALLVSGGHTELVLMKKWFKYEVIGKTLDDAVGEAFDKVARMLGLPYPGGPAISALAESGRSKSQKSNFKLPSLYALRGKNLTEDEKNAFAAEFEDAIADVMVSKTRKALWDSGAQTFVIGGGVAANRYLRKKLEALVLEEFHDVDLRLPELSITGDNAIMIAQAALARALSGLNDAAGPELRAVGNLSIDKRA
;
A
#
# COMPACT_ATOMS: atom_id res chain seq x y z
N MET A 1 -1.30 17.68 1.94
CA MET A 1 -0.68 16.50 1.29
C MET A 1 -1.44 15.26 1.74
N LEU A 2 -1.80 14.38 0.80
CA LEU A 2 -2.36 13.07 1.09
C LEU A 2 -1.27 12.00 0.94
N ALA A 3 -1.19 11.07 1.88
CA ALA A 3 -0.30 9.91 1.81
C ALA A 3 -1.11 8.62 1.87
N LEU A 4 -0.84 7.70 0.94
CA LEU A 4 -1.29 6.32 1.00
C LEU A 4 -0.15 5.46 1.57
N LEU A 5 -0.32 4.95 2.79
CA LEU A 5 0.61 4.04 3.44
C LEU A 5 0.13 2.60 3.26
N VAL A 6 0.84 1.80 2.47
CA VAL A 6 0.52 0.39 2.20
C VAL A 6 1.73 -0.50 2.50
N SER A 7 1.68 -1.25 3.59
CA SER A 7 2.74 -2.15 4.04
C SER A 7 2.18 -3.52 4.43
N GLY A 8 3.03 -4.38 4.99
CA GLY A 8 2.62 -5.67 5.56
C GLY A 8 1.54 -5.52 6.63
N GLY A 9 1.66 -4.50 7.49
CA GLY A 9 0.78 -4.29 8.64
C GLY A 9 -0.05 -3.01 8.61
N HIS A 10 0.12 -2.15 7.61
CA HIS A 10 -0.60 -0.87 7.52
C HIS A 10 -1.27 -0.72 6.16
N THR A 11 -2.49 -0.20 6.17
CA THR A 11 -3.20 0.26 4.97
C THR A 11 -4.01 1.46 5.39
N GLU A 12 -3.45 2.64 5.16
CA GLU A 12 -3.96 3.90 5.70
C GLU A 12 -3.88 5.02 4.67
N LEU A 13 -4.88 5.91 4.71
CA LEU A 13 -4.89 7.20 4.04
C LEU A 13 -4.69 8.28 5.11
N VAL A 14 -3.56 8.97 5.03
CA VAL A 14 -3.13 9.97 6.01
C VAL A 14 -3.11 11.34 5.35
N LEU A 15 -3.91 12.26 5.87
CA LEU A 15 -3.93 13.65 5.45
C LEU A 15 -3.01 14.47 6.35
N MET A 16 -2.04 15.15 5.74
CA MET A 16 -1.20 16.15 6.41
C MET A 16 -1.66 17.54 5.99
N LYS A 17 -2.39 18.22 6.89
CA LYS A 17 -2.92 19.59 6.69
C LYS A 17 -1.86 20.67 6.92
N LYS A 18 -0.98 20.44 7.89
CA LYS A 18 0.19 21.26 8.22
C LYS A 18 1.35 20.33 8.54
N TRP A 19 2.58 20.84 8.46
CA TRP A 19 3.76 20.10 8.87
C TRP A 19 3.55 19.47 10.26
N PHE A 20 3.80 18.16 10.34
CA PHE A 20 3.66 17.34 11.55
C PHE A 20 2.24 17.22 12.14
N LYS A 21 1.20 17.72 11.45
CA LYS A 21 -0.20 17.56 11.84
C LYS A 21 -0.88 16.58 10.89
N TYR A 22 -1.02 15.35 11.38
CA TYR A 22 -1.54 14.20 10.63
C TYR A 22 -2.95 13.84 11.07
N GLU A 23 -3.77 13.43 10.12
CA GLU A 23 -5.12 12.91 10.34
C GLU A 23 -5.28 11.64 9.53
N VAL A 24 -5.58 10.51 10.18
CA VAL A 24 -5.91 9.25 9.48
C VAL A 24 -7.35 9.34 9.02
N ILE A 25 -7.55 9.57 7.73
CA ILE A 25 -8.88 9.75 7.11
C ILE A 25 -9.44 8.45 6.52
N GLY A 26 -8.63 7.41 6.46
CA GLY A 26 -9.05 6.06 6.09
C GLY A 26 -8.05 5.03 6.58
N LYS A 27 -8.53 3.86 7.00
CA LYS A 27 -7.70 2.73 7.38
C LYS A 27 -8.41 1.42 7.10
N THR A 28 -7.65 0.33 6.97
CA THR A 28 -8.24 -1.01 6.99
C THR A 28 -8.92 -1.27 8.35
N LEU A 29 -9.99 -2.07 8.33
CA LEU A 29 -10.68 -2.53 9.54
C LEU A 29 -10.16 -3.90 9.99
N ASP A 30 -9.74 -4.72 9.03
CA ASP A 30 -9.29 -6.09 9.22
C ASP A 30 -7.82 -6.19 8.79
N ASP A 31 -7.53 -6.99 7.76
CA ASP A 31 -6.19 -7.21 7.25
C ASP A 31 -5.66 -5.99 6.50
N ALA A 32 -4.38 -5.69 6.69
CA ALA A 32 -3.67 -4.81 5.77
C ALA A 32 -3.51 -5.50 4.40
N VAL A 33 -3.35 -4.69 3.34
CA VAL A 33 -3.17 -5.20 1.98
C VAL A 33 -1.98 -6.15 1.91
N GLY A 34 -0.85 -5.83 2.54
CA GLY A 34 0.32 -6.71 2.55
C GLY A 34 0.04 -8.06 3.20
N GLU A 35 -0.67 -8.08 4.33
CA GLU A 35 -1.12 -9.32 4.98
C GLU A 35 -2.07 -10.12 4.08
N ALA A 36 -2.96 -9.46 3.34
CA ALA A 36 -3.82 -10.13 2.36
C ALA A 36 -2.99 -10.80 1.25
N PHE A 37 -1.96 -10.13 0.72
CA PHE A 37 -1.02 -10.73 -0.24
C PHE A 37 -0.33 -11.97 0.35
N ASP A 38 0.15 -11.90 1.60
CA ASP A 38 0.83 -13.01 2.26
C ASP A 38 -0.10 -14.21 2.51
N LYS A 39 -1.34 -13.95 2.94
CA LYS A 39 -2.36 -14.99 3.13
C LYS A 39 -2.70 -15.68 1.81
N VAL A 40 -2.89 -14.92 0.74
CA VAL A 40 -3.19 -15.45 -0.58
C VAL A 40 -2.00 -16.24 -1.14
N ALA A 41 -0.78 -15.72 -1.03
CA ALA A 41 0.42 -16.43 -1.46
C ALA A 41 0.54 -17.80 -0.78
N ARG A 42 0.33 -17.83 0.55
CA ARG A 42 0.33 -19.09 1.32
C ARG A 42 -0.76 -20.06 0.84
N MET A 43 -1.95 -19.58 0.51
CA MET A 43 -3.05 -20.42 0.00
C MET A 43 -2.75 -21.01 -1.38
N LEU A 44 -1.97 -20.31 -2.20
CA LEU A 44 -1.52 -20.78 -3.52
C LEU A 44 -0.23 -21.62 -3.46
N GLY A 45 0.34 -21.83 -2.28
CA GLY A 45 1.59 -22.58 -2.10
C GLY A 45 2.85 -21.81 -2.52
N LEU A 46 2.83 -20.49 -2.46
CA LEU A 46 3.92 -19.60 -2.87
C LEU A 46 4.82 -19.22 -1.69
N PRO A 47 6.09 -18.83 -1.96
CA PRO A 47 7.02 -18.40 -0.92
C PRO A 47 6.62 -17.05 -0.29
N TYR A 48 7.13 -16.81 0.91
CA TYR A 48 7.11 -15.51 1.57
C TYR A 48 8.36 -14.68 1.19
N PRO A 49 8.28 -13.36 1.00
CA PRO A 49 7.08 -12.51 1.08
C PRO A 49 6.10 -12.72 -0.08
N GLY A 50 4.80 -12.69 0.21
CA GLY A 50 3.76 -13.04 -0.74
C GLY A 50 3.50 -11.97 -1.80
N GLY A 51 3.71 -10.69 -1.47
CA GLY A 51 3.51 -9.56 -2.40
C GLY A 51 4.26 -9.73 -3.73
N PRO A 52 5.59 -9.87 -3.73
CA PRO A 52 6.36 -10.09 -4.96
C PRO A 52 5.98 -11.37 -5.70
N ALA A 53 5.70 -12.46 -4.99
CA ALA A 53 5.34 -13.74 -5.60
C ALA A 53 4.00 -13.66 -6.35
N ILE A 54 2.98 -13.06 -5.73
CA ILE A 54 1.68 -12.83 -6.37
C ILE A 54 1.81 -11.88 -7.54
N SER A 55 2.56 -10.79 -7.42
CA SER A 55 2.72 -9.82 -8.50
C SER A 55 3.35 -10.44 -9.76
N ALA A 56 4.32 -11.35 -9.58
CA ALA A 56 4.94 -12.08 -10.69
C ALA A 56 3.95 -13.03 -11.41
N LEU A 57 3.11 -13.75 -10.65
CA LEU A 57 2.06 -14.59 -11.23
C LEU A 57 0.97 -13.74 -11.91
N ALA A 58 0.61 -12.61 -11.30
CA ALA A 58 -0.37 -11.66 -11.84
C ALA A 58 0.09 -11.07 -13.18
N GLU A 59 1.37 -10.70 -13.30
CA GLU A 59 1.96 -10.25 -14.57
C GLU A 59 1.89 -11.35 -15.64
N SER A 60 2.21 -12.59 -15.26
CA SER A 60 2.11 -13.76 -16.15
C SER A 60 0.66 -14.02 -16.60
N GLY A 61 -0.30 -13.89 -15.67
CA GLY A 61 -1.72 -14.05 -15.94
C GLY A 61 -2.27 -13.00 -16.91
N ARG A 62 -1.89 -11.73 -16.73
CA ARG A 62 -2.30 -10.64 -17.64
C ARG A 62 -1.68 -10.75 -19.02
N SER A 63 -0.40 -11.15 -19.12
CA SER A 63 0.32 -11.29 -20.40
C SER A 63 -0.30 -12.36 -21.31
N LYS A 64 -0.78 -13.46 -20.74
CA LYS A 64 -1.33 -14.59 -21.49
C LYS A 64 -2.69 -14.34 -22.16
N SER A 65 -3.29 -13.15 -22.02
CA SER A 65 -4.58 -12.78 -22.64
C SER A 65 -5.72 -13.77 -22.35
N GLN A 66 -5.55 -14.65 -21.37
CA GLN A 66 -6.62 -15.50 -20.92
C GLN A 66 -7.53 -14.61 -20.06
N LYS A 67 -8.55 -14.04 -20.71
CA LYS A 67 -9.88 -14.08 -20.10
C LYS A 67 -10.23 -15.55 -19.96
N SER A 68 -9.59 -16.24 -19.01
CA SER A 68 -10.07 -17.56 -18.64
C SER A 68 -11.50 -17.32 -18.21
N ASN A 69 -12.45 -18.10 -18.71
CA ASN A 69 -13.81 -18.13 -18.17
C ASN A 69 -13.82 -18.72 -16.74
N PHE A 70 -12.69 -18.62 -16.03
CA PHE A 70 -12.52 -19.02 -14.65
C PHE A 70 -13.33 -18.05 -13.81
N LYS A 71 -14.58 -18.43 -13.54
CA LYS A 71 -15.34 -17.83 -12.46
C LYS A 71 -14.59 -18.13 -11.18
N LEU A 72 -13.87 -17.13 -10.67
CA LEU A 72 -13.21 -17.16 -9.38
C LEU A 72 -14.06 -17.88 -8.34
N PRO A 73 -13.66 -19.06 -7.88
CA PRO A 73 -14.19 -19.61 -6.65
C PRO A 73 -13.86 -18.61 -5.54
N SER A 74 -14.78 -18.42 -4.58
CA SER A 74 -14.43 -17.69 -3.35
C SER A 74 -13.10 -18.20 -2.79
N LEU A 75 -12.31 -17.35 -2.11
CA LEU A 75 -11.03 -17.72 -1.50
C LEU A 75 -11.09 -19.06 -0.73
N TYR A 76 -12.21 -19.34 -0.06
CA TYR A 76 -12.46 -20.60 0.65
C TYR A 76 -12.58 -21.83 -0.26
N ALA A 77 -13.14 -21.67 -1.45
CA ALA A 77 -13.34 -22.75 -2.43
C ALA A 77 -12.05 -23.18 -3.16
N LEU A 78 -10.94 -22.46 -2.93
CA LEU A 78 -9.60 -22.84 -3.40
C LEU A 78 -8.83 -23.67 -2.37
N ARG A 79 -9.28 -23.69 -1.11
CA ARG A 79 -8.59 -24.41 -0.03
C ARG A 79 -8.65 -25.92 -0.29
N GLY A 80 -7.49 -26.54 -0.48
CA GLY A 80 -7.36 -27.98 -0.72
C GLY A 80 -7.56 -28.42 -2.17
N LYS A 81 -7.65 -27.49 -3.12
CA LYS A 81 -7.62 -27.80 -4.56
C LYS A 81 -6.20 -27.70 -5.11
N ASN A 82 -5.83 -28.66 -5.97
CA ASN A 82 -4.63 -28.55 -6.78
C ASN A 82 -4.94 -27.69 -8.00
N LEU A 83 -4.58 -26.42 -7.92
CA LEU A 83 -4.68 -25.48 -9.05
C LEU A 83 -3.53 -25.71 -10.02
N THR A 84 -3.85 -25.66 -11.30
CA THR A 84 -2.84 -25.55 -12.37
C THR A 84 -2.12 -24.21 -12.29
N GLU A 85 -0.95 -24.12 -12.92
CA GLU A 85 -0.19 -22.85 -12.95
C GLU A 85 -0.97 -21.73 -13.65
N ASP A 86 -1.73 -22.02 -14.70
CA ASP A 86 -2.55 -21.02 -15.39
C ASP A 86 -3.71 -20.52 -14.51
N GLU A 87 -4.33 -21.40 -13.71
CA GLU A 87 -5.35 -20.99 -12.73
C GLU A 87 -4.76 -20.12 -11.61
N LYS A 88 -3.55 -20.43 -11.12
CA LYS A 88 -2.86 -19.58 -10.13
C LYS A 88 -2.53 -18.21 -10.71
N ASN A 89 -2.06 -18.15 -11.95
CA ASN A 89 -1.76 -16.91 -12.66
C ASN A 89 -3.00 -16.04 -12.83
N ALA A 90 -4.11 -16.63 -13.29
CA ALA A 90 -5.38 -15.93 -13.43
C ALA A 90 -5.89 -15.41 -12.09
N PHE A 91 -5.88 -16.27 -11.05
CA PHE A 91 -6.30 -15.87 -9.71
C PHE A 91 -5.45 -14.72 -9.15
N ALA A 92 -4.13 -14.79 -9.28
CA ALA A 92 -3.21 -13.76 -8.81
C ALA A 92 -3.46 -12.42 -9.51
N ALA A 93 -3.72 -12.44 -10.82
CA ALA A 93 -4.05 -11.26 -11.61
C ALA A 93 -5.35 -10.60 -11.12
N GLU A 94 -6.42 -11.37 -10.98
CA GLU A 94 -7.71 -10.84 -10.54
C GLU A 94 -7.69 -10.38 -9.07
N PHE A 95 -6.94 -11.07 -8.21
CA PHE A 95 -6.73 -10.64 -6.83
C PHE A 95 -5.99 -9.30 -6.75
N GLU A 96 -4.89 -9.16 -7.50
CA GLU A 96 -4.12 -7.91 -7.55
C GLU A 96 -4.94 -6.77 -8.19
N ASP A 97 -5.77 -7.07 -9.20
CA ASP A 97 -6.72 -6.13 -9.80
C ASP A 97 -7.74 -5.64 -8.78
N ALA A 98 -8.37 -6.54 -8.03
CA ALA A 98 -9.36 -6.18 -7.01
C ALA A 98 -8.76 -5.28 -5.92
N ILE A 99 -7.55 -5.59 -5.45
CA ILE A 99 -6.83 -4.74 -4.50
C ILE A 99 -6.55 -3.36 -5.11
N ALA A 100 -6.03 -3.31 -6.35
CA ALA A 100 -5.73 -2.05 -7.02
C ALA A 100 -6.97 -1.18 -7.22
N ASP A 101 -8.09 -1.77 -7.63
CA ASP A 101 -9.35 -1.05 -7.86
C ASP A 101 -9.90 -0.44 -6.56
N VAL A 102 -9.84 -1.18 -5.44
CA VAL A 102 -10.23 -0.65 -4.13
C VAL A 102 -9.30 0.50 -3.73
N MET A 103 -7.98 0.33 -3.84
CA MET A 103 -7.02 1.38 -3.48
C MET A 103 -7.17 2.64 -4.33
N VAL A 104 -7.38 2.49 -5.65
CA VAL A 104 -7.67 3.59 -6.57
C VAL A 104 -8.98 4.28 -6.18
N SER A 105 -10.05 3.53 -5.94
CA SER A 105 -11.35 4.08 -5.54
C SER A 105 -11.28 4.88 -4.24
N LYS A 106 -10.61 4.35 -3.22
CA LYS A 106 -10.46 5.02 -1.92
C LYS A 106 -9.55 6.25 -2.01
N THR A 107 -8.43 6.13 -2.74
CA THR A 107 -7.51 7.26 -2.98
C THR A 107 -8.21 8.38 -3.74
N ARG A 108 -8.93 8.05 -4.82
CA ARG A 108 -9.72 8.99 -5.62
C ARG A 108 -10.68 9.80 -4.74
N LYS A 109 -11.47 9.11 -3.92
CA LYS A 109 -12.39 9.75 -2.97
C LYS A 109 -11.65 10.66 -1.98
N ALA A 110 -10.55 10.19 -1.40
CA ALA A 110 -9.77 10.97 -0.44
C ALA A 110 -9.12 12.21 -1.06
N LEU A 111 -8.66 12.15 -2.32
CA LEU A 111 -8.12 13.31 -3.03
C LEU A 111 -9.18 14.38 -3.24
N TRP A 112 -10.37 14.01 -3.72
CA TRP A 112 -11.49 14.95 -3.85
C TRP A 112 -11.93 15.55 -2.52
N ASP A 113 -12.18 14.70 -1.52
CA ASP A 113 -12.72 15.14 -0.23
C ASP A 113 -11.72 16.06 0.52
N SER A 114 -10.41 15.84 0.34
CA SER A 114 -9.37 16.61 1.06
C SER A 114 -8.86 17.84 0.32
N GLY A 115 -9.00 17.90 -1.02
CA GLY A 115 -8.41 18.95 -1.84
C GLY A 115 -6.87 18.98 -1.77
N ALA A 116 -6.22 17.84 -1.49
CA ALA A 116 -4.77 17.78 -1.34
C ALA A 116 -4.05 18.02 -2.68
N GLN A 117 -3.09 18.95 -2.69
CA GLN A 117 -2.28 19.30 -3.88
C GLN A 117 -1.08 18.38 -4.11
N THR A 118 -0.83 17.44 -3.21
CA THR A 118 0.30 16.50 -3.32
C THR A 118 -0.16 15.14 -2.84
N PHE A 119 0.14 14.12 -3.63
CA PHE A 119 -0.13 12.73 -3.30
C PHE A 119 1.17 11.92 -3.22
N VAL A 120 1.35 11.16 -2.14
CA VAL A 120 2.52 10.33 -1.90
C VAL A 120 2.08 8.90 -1.63
N ILE A 121 2.85 7.92 -2.08
CA ILE A 121 2.64 6.50 -1.77
C ILE A 121 3.86 5.96 -1.04
N GLY A 122 3.67 5.28 0.09
CA GLY A 122 4.73 4.69 0.89
C GLY A 122 4.39 3.30 1.42
N GLY A 123 5.41 2.59 1.93
CA GLY A 123 5.29 1.24 2.49
C GLY A 123 5.70 0.12 1.54
N GLY A 124 5.91 -1.08 2.07
CA GLY A 124 6.44 -2.23 1.30
C GLY A 124 5.59 -2.66 0.11
N VAL A 125 4.25 -2.56 0.21
CA VAL A 125 3.34 -2.89 -0.90
C VAL A 125 3.42 -1.83 -1.99
N ALA A 126 3.89 -0.61 -1.69
CA ALA A 126 4.12 0.42 -2.68
C ALA A 126 5.20 0.01 -3.69
N ALA A 127 5.99 -1.04 -3.45
CA ALA A 127 6.91 -1.59 -4.45
C ALA A 127 6.19 -2.31 -5.60
N ASN A 128 4.89 -2.61 -5.46
CA ASN A 128 4.07 -3.23 -6.49
C ASN A 128 3.91 -2.30 -7.70
N ARG A 129 4.51 -2.70 -8.84
CA ARG A 129 4.53 -1.88 -10.06
C ARG A 129 3.16 -1.70 -10.68
N TYR A 130 2.28 -2.69 -10.56
CA TYR A 130 0.93 -2.62 -11.09
C TYR A 130 0.07 -1.61 -10.33
N LEU A 131 0.10 -1.67 -8.99
CA LEU A 131 -0.57 -0.71 -8.13
C LEU A 131 -0.06 0.72 -8.36
N ARG A 132 1.26 0.91 -8.51
CA ARG A 132 1.85 2.21 -8.87
C ARG A 132 1.27 2.76 -10.17
N LYS A 133 1.29 1.95 -11.24
CA LYS A 133 0.77 2.35 -12.55
C LYS A 133 -0.71 2.78 -12.49
N LYS A 134 -1.52 2.04 -11.73
CA LYS A 134 -2.96 2.35 -11.55
C LYS A 134 -3.20 3.66 -10.81
N LEU A 135 -2.44 3.91 -9.74
CA LEU A 135 -2.53 5.16 -8.98
C LEU A 135 -1.90 6.35 -9.71
N GLU A 136 -0.88 6.12 -10.52
CA GLU A 136 -0.30 7.12 -11.41
C GLU A 136 -1.31 7.53 -12.50
N ALA A 137 -1.93 6.56 -13.16
CA ALA A 137 -3.00 6.80 -14.13
C ALA A 137 -4.15 7.62 -13.51
N LEU A 138 -4.60 7.26 -12.29
CA LEU A 138 -5.60 8.03 -11.55
C LEU A 138 -5.24 9.53 -11.46
N VAL A 139 -4.02 9.84 -11.03
CA VAL A 139 -3.60 11.25 -10.87
C VAL A 139 -3.48 11.95 -12.23
N LEU A 140 -2.86 11.28 -13.20
CA LEU A 140 -2.65 11.84 -14.54
C LEU A 140 -3.96 12.09 -15.31
N GLU A 141 -4.98 11.26 -15.10
CA GLU A 141 -6.25 11.35 -15.82
C GLU A 141 -7.30 12.22 -15.12
N GLU A 142 -7.29 12.27 -13.78
CA GLU A 142 -8.38 12.91 -13.01
C GLU A 142 -7.93 14.09 -12.13
N PHE A 143 -6.64 14.22 -11.83
CA PHE A 143 -6.12 15.19 -10.85
C PHE A 143 -4.88 15.95 -11.36
N HIS A 144 -5.02 16.67 -12.48
CA HIS A 144 -3.91 17.37 -13.15
C HIS A 144 -3.14 18.38 -12.28
N ASP A 145 -3.77 18.93 -11.23
CA ASP A 145 -3.16 19.89 -10.31
C ASP A 145 -2.50 19.23 -9.07
N VAL A 146 -2.52 17.89 -8.99
CA VAL A 146 -1.93 17.15 -7.87
C VAL A 146 -0.53 16.67 -8.24
N ASP A 147 0.45 17.09 -7.45
CA ASP A 147 1.83 16.63 -7.56
C ASP A 147 1.98 15.21 -7.00
N LEU A 148 2.22 14.23 -7.87
CA LEU A 148 2.45 12.84 -7.49
C LEU A 148 3.92 12.60 -7.14
N ARG A 149 4.19 12.14 -5.91
CA ARG A 149 5.54 11.77 -5.45
C ARG A 149 5.62 10.28 -5.15
N LEU A 150 6.42 9.58 -5.95
CA LEU A 150 6.71 8.17 -5.76
C LEU A 150 8.16 8.01 -5.28
N PRO A 151 8.40 7.49 -4.06
CA PRO A 151 9.76 7.17 -3.62
C PRO A 151 10.35 6.03 -4.47
N GLU A 152 11.68 6.01 -4.57
CA GLU A 152 12.41 4.91 -5.19
C GLU A 152 12.05 3.57 -4.52
N LEU A 153 11.99 2.50 -5.30
CA LEU A 153 11.61 1.17 -4.82
C LEU A 153 12.54 0.66 -3.70
N SER A 154 13.81 1.06 -3.72
CA SER A 154 14.83 0.71 -2.73
C SER A 154 14.55 1.25 -1.33
N ILE A 155 13.74 2.31 -1.21
CA ILE A 155 13.51 3.04 0.05
C ILE A 155 12.04 3.06 0.49
N THR A 156 11.16 2.32 -0.20
CA THR A 156 9.72 2.29 0.16
C THR A 156 9.41 1.41 1.36
N GLY A 157 10.24 0.40 1.63
CA GLY A 157 10.14 -0.44 2.82
C GLY A 157 10.80 0.17 4.05
N ASP A 158 10.68 -0.50 5.19
CA ASP A 158 11.23 0.00 6.46
C ASP A 158 12.76 0.11 6.41
N ASN A 159 13.29 1.30 6.68
CA ASN A 159 14.72 1.56 6.65
C ASN A 159 15.12 2.68 7.63
N ALA A 160 16.40 2.76 8.01
CA ALA A 160 16.87 3.78 8.96
C ALA A 160 16.86 5.21 8.38
N ILE A 161 16.91 5.36 7.04
CA ILE A 161 16.94 6.66 6.38
C ILE A 161 15.64 7.43 6.64
N MET A 162 14.48 6.75 6.57
CA MET A 162 13.19 7.40 6.84
C MET A 162 13.10 7.94 8.27
N ILE A 163 13.69 7.24 9.25
CA ILE A 163 13.75 7.66 10.65
C ILE A 163 14.66 8.88 10.81
N ALA A 164 15.85 8.85 10.20
CA ALA A 164 16.78 9.96 10.21
C ALA A 164 16.19 11.22 9.55
N GLN A 165 15.52 11.07 8.40
CA GLN A 165 14.85 12.17 7.70
C GLN A 165 13.71 12.78 8.52
N ALA A 166 12.89 11.94 9.17
CA ALA A 166 11.83 12.41 10.05
C ALA A 166 12.39 13.21 11.25
N ALA A 167 13.45 12.71 11.88
CA ALA A 167 14.11 13.40 12.99
C ALA A 167 14.75 14.73 12.54
N LEU A 168 15.47 14.73 11.41
CA LEU A 168 16.09 15.92 10.85
C LEU A 168 15.04 16.98 10.50
N ALA A 169 13.94 16.59 9.84
CA ALA A 169 12.86 17.51 9.50
C ALA A 169 12.26 18.19 10.75
N ARG A 170 12.10 17.45 11.84
CA ARG A 170 11.59 17.98 13.11
C ARG A 170 12.58 18.96 13.75
N ALA A 171 13.86 18.58 13.84
CA ALA A 171 14.92 19.43 14.38
C ALA A 171 15.05 20.75 13.59
N LEU A 172 15.06 20.68 12.26
CA LEU A 172 15.14 21.87 11.38
C LEU A 172 13.89 22.75 11.46
N SER A 173 12.74 22.19 11.84
CA SER A 173 11.50 22.93 12.06
C SER A 173 11.40 23.57 13.46
N GLY A 174 12.47 23.50 14.25
CA GLY A 174 12.53 24.06 15.59
C GLY A 174 11.75 23.26 16.65
N LEU A 175 11.32 22.03 16.33
CA LEU A 175 10.75 21.13 17.32
C LEU A 175 11.89 20.61 18.21
N ASN A 176 11.82 20.91 19.51
CA ASN A 176 12.76 20.41 20.50
C ASN A 176 12.16 19.21 21.24
N ASP A 177 11.93 18.13 20.51
CA ASP A 177 11.31 16.89 21.00
C ASP A 177 12.31 15.74 21.15
N ALA A 178 13.56 16.08 21.49
CA ALA A 178 14.59 15.11 21.80
C ALA A 178 14.09 14.14 22.89
N ALA A 179 14.32 12.84 22.67
CA ALA A 179 13.88 11.82 23.60
C ALA A 179 14.58 11.98 24.96
N GLY A 180 13.81 12.02 26.04
CA GLY A 180 14.31 11.98 27.41
C GLY A 180 14.74 10.57 27.85
N PRO A 181 15.32 10.44 29.05
CA PRO A 181 15.81 9.15 29.58
C PRO A 181 14.68 8.12 29.80
N GLU A 182 13.44 8.58 29.88
CA GLU A 182 12.24 7.73 30.06
C GLU A 182 11.64 7.21 28.74
N LEU A 183 12.33 7.35 27.61
CA LEU A 183 11.85 6.83 26.33
C LEU A 183 11.61 5.32 26.41
N ARG A 184 10.40 4.90 26.04
CA ARG A 184 9.99 3.49 26.00
C ARG A 184 9.36 3.15 24.67
N ALA A 185 9.42 1.88 24.29
CA ALA A 185 8.72 1.38 23.13
C ALA A 185 7.20 1.46 23.36
N VAL A 186 6.48 2.00 22.36
CA VAL A 186 5.02 2.09 22.36
C VAL A 186 4.50 1.30 21.16
N GLY A 187 4.03 0.08 21.40
CA GLY A 187 3.65 -0.85 20.32
C GLY A 187 2.38 -0.47 19.55
N ASN A 188 1.55 0.42 20.10
CA ASN A 188 0.31 0.90 19.50
C ASN A 188 0.34 2.43 19.28
N LEU A 189 1.52 2.98 19.00
CA LEU A 189 1.70 4.40 18.75
C LEU A 189 0.97 4.79 17.47
N SER A 190 0.05 5.75 17.58
CA SER A 190 -0.75 6.23 16.46
C SER A 190 -0.22 7.57 15.96
N ILE A 191 -0.22 7.78 14.65
CA ILE A 191 0.39 8.96 14.00
C ILE A 191 -0.38 10.26 14.28
N ASP A 192 -1.70 10.17 14.43
CA ASP A 192 -2.60 11.27 14.81
C ASP A 192 -2.36 11.74 16.27
N LYS A 193 -1.90 10.85 17.15
CA LYS A 193 -1.55 11.15 18.55
C LYS A 193 -0.17 11.79 18.71
N ARG A 194 0.60 11.92 17.63
CA ARG A 194 1.99 12.42 17.64
C ARG A 194 2.12 13.90 17.26
N ALA A 195 0.99 14.62 17.24
CA ALA A 195 0.85 16.01 16.83
C ALA A 195 1.43 17.02 17.81
#